data_AF-A0A7K6AS11-F1
#
_entry.id   AF-A0A7K6AS11-F1
#
_cell.length_a   1.000
_cell.length_b   1.000
_cell.length_c   1.000
_cell.angle_alpha   90.00
_cell.angle_beta   90.00
_cell.angle_gamma   90.00
#
_symmetry.space_group_name_H-M   'P 1'
#
loop_
_entity.id
_entity.type
_entity.pdbx_description
1 polymer ?
#
loop_
_entity_poly.entity_id
_entity_poly.type
_entity_poly.pdbx_seq_one_letter_code
_entity_poly.pdbx_strand_id
1 'polypeptide(L)'
;FACIDEAHCLSEWSHNFRPCYLRLCKVGEDPGLDPTGIPSLQGIGGCFLGLTATATVATARDLAQQLGVAAHEGAAVRCPAVPPNLHLSVSADEDRDQALISLLTGERFGPLDSIIVYCTRREETVRVAALLRTCLHGIAPGDPLVPPFTPARSSQQPPKWSAEAYHAGLSPAERRRVQKSFMSGRLRVVVATVAFGMGLDKADVRGVVHYNLPRSFESYVQEVGRAGRDGQPAHCHLFLDPQVG
;
A
#
# COMPACT_ATOMS: atom_id res chain seq x y z
N PHE A 1 11.16 -21.24 16.43
CA PHE A 1 11.07 -20.69 15.06
C PHE A 1 10.98 -19.17 15.17
N ALA A 2 11.58 -18.43 14.25
CA ALA A 2 11.49 -16.97 14.20
C ALA A 2 10.85 -16.55 12.87
N CYS A 3 9.83 -15.69 12.93
CA CYS A 3 9.19 -15.12 11.75
C CYS A 3 9.71 -13.70 11.54
N ILE A 4 10.22 -13.42 10.34
CA ILE A 4 10.69 -12.10 9.94
C ILE A 4 9.71 -11.58 8.90
N ASP A 5 8.88 -10.63 9.31
CA ASP A 5 8.01 -9.88 8.41
C ASP A 5 8.80 -8.78 7.68
N GLU A 6 8.39 -8.47 6.46
CA GLU A 6 9.11 -7.60 5.53
C GLU A 6 10.59 -8.03 5.35
N ALA A 7 10.80 -9.34 5.21
CA ALA A 7 12.12 -9.97 5.17
C ALA A 7 13.03 -9.34 4.11
N HIS A 8 12.47 -8.78 3.02
CA HIS A 8 13.22 -8.03 2.01
C HIS A 8 14.13 -6.94 2.60
N CYS A 9 13.85 -6.40 3.79
CA CYS A 9 14.70 -5.42 4.45
C CYS A 9 16.12 -5.94 4.79
N LEU A 10 16.33 -7.26 4.84
CA LEU A 10 17.64 -7.90 5.07
C LEU A 10 18.56 -7.84 3.85
N SER A 11 18.00 -7.73 2.65
CA SER A 11 18.76 -7.81 1.41
C SER A 11 19.20 -6.42 0.93
N GLU A 12 20.47 -6.28 0.56
CA GLU A 12 20.99 -5.03 -0.01
C GLU A 12 20.43 -4.74 -1.41
N TRP A 13 19.95 -5.79 -2.10
CA TRP A 13 19.28 -5.73 -3.40
C TRP A 13 17.80 -5.39 -3.29
N SER A 14 17.36 -5.00 -2.10
CA SER A 14 15.99 -4.60 -1.82
C SER A 14 15.81 -3.10 -1.96
N HIS A 15 14.63 -2.71 -2.44
CA HIS A 15 14.19 -1.32 -2.51
C HIS A 15 14.10 -0.61 -1.14
N ASN A 16 14.13 -1.36 -0.03
CA ASN A 16 14.03 -0.84 1.34
C ASN A 16 14.99 -1.58 2.30
N PHE A 17 16.27 -1.68 1.92
CA PHE A 17 17.31 -2.26 2.77
C PHE A 17 17.44 -1.52 4.11
N ARG A 18 17.48 -2.27 5.21
CA ARG A 18 17.62 -1.73 6.58
C ARG A 18 18.77 -2.43 7.31
N PRO A 19 19.92 -1.76 7.51
CA PRO A 19 21.07 -2.34 8.20
C PRO A 19 20.78 -2.87 9.62
N CYS A 20 19.74 -2.36 10.29
CA CYS A 20 19.33 -2.86 11.60
C CYS A 20 18.81 -4.31 11.56
N TYR A 21 18.26 -4.77 10.44
CA TYR A 21 17.79 -6.15 10.29
C TYR A 21 18.95 -7.15 10.28
N LEU A 22 20.13 -6.78 9.78
CA LEU A 22 21.32 -7.66 9.82
C LEU A 22 21.74 -8.03 11.25
N ARG A 23 21.41 -7.18 12.24
CA ARG A 23 21.65 -7.50 13.65
C ARG A 23 20.78 -8.65 14.12
N LEU A 24 19.58 -8.84 13.56
CA LEU A 24 18.70 -9.97 13.86
C LEU A 24 19.30 -11.32 13.44
N CYS A 25 20.28 -11.34 12.53
CA CYS A 25 21.03 -12.54 12.20
C CYS A 25 22.25 -12.74 13.12
N LYS A 26 22.75 -11.67 13.76
CA LYS A 26 23.98 -11.64 14.57
C LYS A 26 23.77 -11.68 16.09
N VAL A 27 22.55 -11.48 16.59
CA VAL A 27 22.20 -11.48 18.03
C VAL A 27 22.48 -12.84 18.73
N GLY A 28 23.05 -13.82 18.03
CA GLY A 28 23.55 -15.05 18.63
C GLY A 28 25.07 -15.25 18.67
N GLU A 29 25.88 -14.35 18.12
CA GLU A 29 27.32 -14.62 17.99
C GLU A 29 28.16 -14.09 19.16
N ASP A 30 27.59 -13.26 20.04
CA ASP A 30 28.32 -12.57 21.12
C ASP A 30 27.97 -13.18 22.50
N PRO A 31 28.82 -14.06 23.07
CA PRO A 31 28.52 -14.79 24.31
C PRO A 31 28.52 -13.94 25.59
N GLY A 32 28.81 -12.64 25.50
CA GLY A 32 28.99 -11.76 26.66
C GLY A 32 27.85 -10.79 26.96
N LEU A 33 26.78 -10.72 26.14
CA LEU A 33 25.78 -9.65 26.23
C LEU A 33 24.35 -10.11 26.59
N ASP A 34 24.17 -11.34 27.08
CA ASP A 34 22.84 -11.90 27.35
C ASP A 34 22.52 -12.07 28.85
N PRO A 35 21.83 -11.10 29.48
CA PRO A 35 21.16 -11.29 30.77
C PRO A 35 19.76 -11.93 30.65
N THR A 36 19.31 -12.27 29.42
CA THR A 36 17.95 -12.77 29.12
C THR A 36 17.86 -14.26 28.79
N GLY A 37 19.00 -14.97 28.67
CA GLY A 37 19.06 -16.43 28.49
C GLY A 37 18.50 -16.91 27.15
N ILE A 38 18.48 -16.05 26.12
CA ILE A 38 17.96 -16.38 24.80
C ILE A 38 19.12 -16.96 23.99
N PRO A 39 19.07 -18.25 23.60
CA PRO A 39 20.16 -18.88 22.86
C PRO A 39 20.38 -18.19 21.53
N SER A 40 21.61 -18.28 21.05
CA SER A 40 22.03 -17.78 19.75
C SER A 40 21.12 -18.23 18.61
N LEU A 41 20.91 -17.37 17.61
CA LEU A 41 20.12 -17.67 16.40
C LEU A 41 20.66 -18.87 15.58
N GLN A 42 21.92 -19.25 15.77
CA GLN A 42 22.50 -20.50 15.25
C GLN A 42 22.39 -21.69 16.24
N GLY A 43 22.18 -21.44 17.54
CA GLY A 43 21.98 -22.46 18.58
C GLY A 43 20.52 -22.87 18.79
N ILE A 44 19.56 -22.03 18.39
CA ILE A 44 18.16 -22.43 18.19
C ILE A 44 18.12 -23.15 16.86
N GLY A 45 17.87 -24.47 16.82
CA GLY A 45 17.85 -25.29 15.61
C GLY A 45 16.97 -24.78 14.45
N GLY A 46 17.48 -23.79 13.71
CA GLY A 46 17.38 -23.59 12.26
C GLY A 46 16.00 -23.44 11.63
N CYS A 47 15.01 -22.83 12.29
CA CYS A 47 13.69 -22.61 11.67
C CYS A 47 13.33 -21.12 11.59
N PHE A 48 13.57 -20.54 10.41
CA PHE A 48 13.22 -19.16 10.04
C PHE A 48 12.11 -19.14 9.00
N LEU A 49 11.13 -18.25 9.19
CA LEU A 49 10.11 -17.94 8.21
C LEU A 49 10.27 -16.48 7.78
N GLY A 50 10.83 -16.25 6.59
CA GLY A 50 10.88 -14.93 5.99
C GLY A 50 9.62 -14.67 5.16
N LEU A 51 8.82 -13.69 5.56
CA LEU A 51 7.64 -13.25 4.83
C LEU A 51 7.95 -11.94 4.12
N THR A 52 7.63 -11.86 2.84
CA THR A 52 7.70 -10.60 2.09
C THR A 52 6.62 -10.60 1.02
N ALA A 53 5.92 -9.47 0.89
CA ALA A 53 4.91 -9.31 -0.15
C ALA A 53 5.56 -9.08 -1.52
N THR A 54 6.73 -8.44 -1.57
CA THR A 54 7.45 -8.10 -2.80
C THR A 54 8.92 -8.48 -2.66
N ALA A 55 9.43 -9.29 -3.59
CA ALA A 55 10.86 -9.60 -3.70
C ALA A 55 11.21 -10.00 -5.13
N THR A 56 12.25 -9.39 -5.67
CA THR A 56 12.82 -9.81 -6.95
C THR A 56 13.48 -11.19 -6.81
N VAL A 57 13.84 -11.81 -7.94
CA VAL A 57 14.59 -13.08 -7.92
C VAL A 57 15.92 -12.94 -7.18
N ALA A 58 16.60 -11.80 -7.37
CA ALA A 58 17.87 -11.49 -6.74
C ALA A 58 17.69 -11.26 -5.23
N THR A 59 16.71 -10.43 -4.84
CA THR A 59 16.37 -10.19 -3.42
C THR A 59 16.03 -11.49 -2.70
N ALA A 60 15.15 -12.32 -3.27
CA ALA A 60 14.77 -13.59 -2.65
C ALA A 60 15.95 -14.58 -2.52
N ARG A 61 16.90 -14.57 -3.45
CA ARG A 61 18.11 -15.40 -3.38
C ARG A 61 19.04 -14.92 -2.25
N ASP A 62 19.26 -13.61 -2.17
CA ASP A 62 20.06 -13.01 -1.11
C ASP A 62 19.43 -13.24 0.27
N LEU A 63 18.09 -13.14 0.39
CA LEU A 63 17.36 -13.49 1.60
C LEU A 63 17.56 -14.97 2.00
N ALA A 64 17.45 -15.89 1.05
CA ALA A 64 17.67 -17.31 1.34
C ALA A 64 19.09 -17.56 1.88
N GLN A 65 20.10 -16.87 1.32
CA GLN A 65 21.47 -16.93 1.80
C GLN A 65 21.63 -16.35 3.22
N GLN A 66 21.07 -15.16 3.47
CA GLN A 66 21.12 -14.50 4.78
C GLN A 66 20.41 -15.30 5.88
N LEU A 67 19.33 -16.00 5.53
CA LEU A 67 18.55 -16.83 6.47
C LEU A 67 19.06 -18.27 6.59
N GLY A 68 20.13 -18.63 5.87
CA GLY A 68 20.68 -20.00 5.87
C GLY A 68 19.72 -21.05 5.31
N VAL A 69 18.73 -20.64 4.50
CA VAL A 69 17.76 -21.54 3.88
C VAL A 69 18.40 -22.14 2.63
N ALA A 70 18.65 -23.45 2.65
CA ALA A 70 19.18 -24.16 1.48
C ALA A 70 18.27 -23.92 0.27
N ALA A 71 18.84 -23.53 -0.88
CA ALA A 71 18.13 -23.21 -2.11
C ALA A 71 17.53 -24.45 -2.80
N HIS A 72 16.75 -25.26 -2.09
CA HIS A 72 16.00 -26.38 -2.63
C HIS A 72 14.60 -25.92 -3.07
N GLU A 73 14.03 -26.61 -4.06
CA GLU A 73 12.67 -26.39 -4.52
C GLU A 73 11.69 -26.47 -3.33
N GLY A 74 10.96 -25.39 -3.06
CA GLY A 74 10.06 -25.25 -1.91
C GLY A 74 10.49 -24.21 -0.85
N ALA A 75 11.76 -23.78 -0.85
CA ALA A 75 12.28 -22.77 0.09
C ALA A 75 11.74 -21.34 -0.14
N ALA A 76 11.30 -21.04 -1.37
CA ALA A 76 10.71 -19.77 -1.73
C ALA A 76 9.41 -20.02 -2.49
N VAL A 77 8.27 -19.94 -1.79
CA VAL A 77 6.96 -19.93 -2.43
C VAL A 77 6.77 -18.57 -3.08
N ARG A 78 6.84 -18.52 -4.41
CA ARG A 78 6.58 -17.32 -5.20
C ARG A 78 5.18 -17.42 -5.77
N CYS A 79 4.35 -16.44 -5.48
CA CYS A 79 3.07 -16.25 -6.16
C CYS A 79 3.24 -15.13 -7.19
N PRO A 80 3.41 -15.43 -8.49
CA PRO A 80 3.59 -14.41 -9.50
C PRO A 80 2.23 -14.12 -10.14
N ALA A 81 1.50 -13.12 -9.65
CA ALA A 81 0.47 -12.44 -10.44
C ALA A 81 0.03 -11.15 -9.74
N VAL A 82 -0.12 -10.09 -10.52
CA VAL A 82 -1.09 -9.04 -10.18
C VAL A 82 -2.47 -9.72 -10.17
N PRO A 83 -3.27 -9.59 -9.10
CA PRO A 83 -4.57 -10.22 -9.04
C PRO A 83 -5.43 -9.85 -10.26
N PRO A 84 -6.13 -10.81 -10.90
CA PRO A 84 -6.86 -10.58 -12.14
C PRO A 84 -8.04 -9.60 -11.98
N ASN A 85 -8.47 -9.33 -10.75
CA ASN A 85 -9.49 -8.35 -10.42
C ASN A 85 -8.96 -6.90 -10.33
N LEU A 86 -7.65 -6.68 -10.49
CA LEU A 86 -7.07 -5.33 -10.55
C LEU A 86 -6.99 -4.82 -11.99
N HIS A 87 -7.73 -3.75 -12.27
CA HIS A 87 -7.67 -3.02 -13.53
C HIS A 87 -6.65 -1.90 -13.44
N LEU A 88 -5.50 -2.07 -14.08
CA LEU A 88 -4.42 -1.08 -14.10
C LEU A 88 -4.60 -0.11 -15.27
N SER A 89 -4.36 1.18 -15.06
CA SER A 89 -4.35 2.20 -16.11
C SER A 89 -3.31 3.28 -15.82
N VAL A 90 -2.86 3.97 -16.87
CA VAL A 90 -1.82 5.00 -16.78
C VAL A 90 -2.21 6.16 -17.69
N SER A 91 -1.90 7.39 -17.30
CA SER A 91 -1.99 8.57 -18.15
C SER A 91 -0.82 9.53 -17.90
N ALA A 92 -0.59 10.44 -18.84
CA ALA A 92 0.38 11.51 -18.75
C ALA A 92 -0.36 12.82 -19.00
N ASP A 93 -0.80 13.47 -17.93
CA ASP A 93 -1.60 14.68 -17.98
C ASP A 93 -0.75 15.91 -17.66
N GLU A 94 -0.99 17.01 -18.38
CA GLU A 94 -0.33 18.30 -18.13
C GLU A 94 -0.75 18.90 -16.78
N ASP A 95 -2.06 18.88 -16.49
CA ASP A 95 -2.63 19.29 -15.21
C ASP A 95 -3.19 18.08 -14.45
N ARG A 96 -2.40 17.57 -13.50
CA ARG A 96 -2.78 16.42 -12.66
C ARG A 96 -3.91 16.71 -11.70
N ASP A 97 -4.07 17.96 -11.26
CA ASP A 97 -5.13 18.30 -10.33
C ASP A 97 -6.49 18.17 -11.01
N GLN A 98 -6.61 18.71 -12.22
CA GLN A 98 -7.82 18.57 -13.04
C GLN A 98 -8.05 17.12 -13.50
N ALA A 99 -6.97 16.42 -13.89
CA ALA A 99 -7.07 15.02 -14.28
C ALA A 99 -7.52 14.13 -13.11
N LEU A 100 -7.01 14.36 -11.89
CA LEU A 100 -7.43 13.66 -10.69
C LEU A 100 -8.92 13.90 -10.40
N ILE A 101 -9.38 15.15 -10.47
CA ILE A 101 -10.81 15.48 -10.26
C ILE A 101 -11.66 14.76 -11.30
N SER A 102 -11.30 14.87 -12.58
CA SER A 102 -12.03 14.26 -13.70
C SER A 102 -12.06 12.74 -13.60
N LEU A 103 -10.95 12.13 -13.19
CA LEU A 103 -10.84 10.69 -12.94
C LEU A 103 -11.81 10.26 -11.84
N LEU A 104 -11.77 10.96 -10.70
CA LEU A 104 -12.60 10.66 -9.53
C LEU A 104 -14.09 10.87 -9.83
N THR A 105 -14.47 11.90 -10.59
CA THR A 105 -15.88 12.11 -10.97
C THR A 105 -16.35 11.26 -12.14
N GLY A 106 -15.42 10.64 -12.88
CA GLY A 106 -15.73 9.83 -14.06
C GLY A 106 -16.34 8.46 -13.71
N GLU A 107 -16.75 7.72 -14.73
CA GLU A 107 -17.48 6.44 -14.57
C GLU A 107 -16.69 5.36 -13.80
N ARG A 108 -15.35 5.40 -13.87
CA ARG A 108 -14.49 4.37 -13.26
C ARG A 108 -14.31 4.55 -11.75
N PHE A 109 -14.09 5.78 -11.28
CA PHE A 109 -13.82 6.07 -9.86
C PHE A 109 -15.02 6.74 -9.15
N GLY A 110 -15.94 7.32 -9.90
CA GLY A 110 -17.17 7.96 -9.45
C GLY A 110 -18.06 7.10 -8.57
N PRO A 111 -18.29 5.80 -8.87
CA PRO A 111 -19.09 4.92 -8.01
C PRO A 111 -18.30 4.28 -6.87
N LEU A 112 -16.99 4.54 -6.74
CA LEU A 112 -16.16 3.86 -5.73
C LEU A 112 -16.18 4.59 -4.39
N ASP A 113 -16.45 3.86 -3.32
CA ASP A 113 -16.57 4.42 -1.96
C ASP A 113 -15.29 4.40 -1.14
N SER A 114 -14.23 3.76 -1.64
CA SER A 114 -12.98 3.54 -0.89
C SER A 114 -11.77 3.70 -1.81
N ILE A 115 -11.14 4.87 -1.75
CA ILE A 115 -10.05 5.26 -2.64
C ILE A 115 -8.84 5.71 -1.83
N ILE A 116 -7.65 5.25 -2.23
CA ILE A 116 -6.37 5.72 -1.71
C ILE A 116 -5.66 6.49 -2.82
N VAL A 117 -5.24 7.72 -2.54
CA VAL A 117 -4.40 8.52 -3.44
C VAL A 117 -3.01 8.62 -2.84
N TYR A 118 -2.01 8.02 -3.47
CA TYR A 118 -0.62 8.09 -3.05
C TYR A 118 0.09 9.31 -3.60
N CYS A 119 0.68 10.09 -2.69
CA CYS A 119 1.56 11.21 -2.97
C CYS A 119 2.96 10.95 -2.38
N THR A 120 3.98 11.56 -2.96
CA THR A 120 5.36 11.40 -2.48
C THR A 120 5.67 12.28 -1.28
N ARG A 121 5.11 13.50 -1.24
CA ARG A 121 5.42 14.53 -0.23
C ARG A 121 4.28 14.74 0.75
N ARG A 122 4.64 15.13 1.98
CA ARG A 122 3.66 15.42 3.05
C ARG A 122 2.82 16.64 2.72
N GLU A 123 3.47 17.74 2.31
CA GLU A 123 2.76 18.97 1.91
C GLU A 123 1.75 18.70 0.78
N GLU A 124 2.11 17.82 -0.16
CA GLU A 124 1.27 17.45 -1.30
C GLU A 124 0.02 16.68 -0.86
N THR A 125 0.13 15.75 0.10
CA THR A 125 -1.06 15.07 0.64
C THR A 125 -2.08 16.03 1.23
N VAL A 126 -1.62 17.07 1.93
CA VAL A 126 -2.48 18.09 2.53
C VAL A 126 -3.13 18.95 1.45
N ARG A 127 -2.33 19.39 0.46
CA ARG A 127 -2.79 20.21 -0.68
C ARG A 127 -3.85 19.48 -1.50
N VAL A 128 -3.58 18.24 -1.89
CA VAL A 128 -4.49 17.42 -2.71
C VAL A 128 -5.76 17.06 -1.92
N ALA A 129 -5.66 16.71 -0.63
CA ALA A 129 -6.87 16.48 0.18
C ALA A 129 -7.75 17.75 0.30
N ALA A 130 -7.13 18.92 0.45
CA ALA A 130 -7.85 20.20 0.49
C ALA A 130 -8.51 20.53 -0.86
N LEU A 131 -7.81 20.29 -1.97
CA LEU A 131 -8.34 20.43 -3.33
C LEU A 131 -9.61 19.56 -3.50
N LEU A 132 -9.52 18.26 -3.19
CA LEU A 132 -10.64 17.34 -3.33
C LEU A 132 -11.84 17.75 -2.47
N ARG A 133 -11.61 18.19 -1.22
CA ARG A 133 -12.69 18.69 -0.35
C ARG A 133 -13.37 19.94 -0.88
N THR A 134 -12.63 20.78 -1.61
CA THR A 134 -13.13 22.06 -2.14
C THR A 134 -13.88 21.83 -3.45
N CYS A 135 -13.27 21.14 -4.40
CA CYS A 135 -13.82 20.94 -5.74
C CYS A 135 -14.98 19.95 -5.77
N LEU A 136 -15.00 18.96 -4.87
CA LEU A 136 -16.03 17.92 -4.84
C LEU A 136 -17.10 18.19 -3.78
N HIS A 137 -17.08 19.37 -3.16
CA HIS A 137 -18.07 19.75 -2.16
C HIS A 137 -19.47 19.81 -2.78
N GLY A 138 -20.39 18.94 -2.33
CA GLY A 138 -21.79 18.97 -2.77
C GLY A 138 -22.09 18.19 -4.06
N ILE A 139 -21.10 17.54 -4.68
CA ILE A 139 -21.33 16.61 -5.78
C ILE A 139 -21.81 15.27 -5.17
N ALA A 140 -22.94 14.73 -5.61
CA ALA A 140 -23.34 13.38 -5.23
C ALA A 140 -22.46 12.36 -6.00
N PRO A 141 -21.97 11.28 -5.37
CA PRO A 141 -21.32 10.20 -6.10
C PRO A 141 -22.33 9.54 -7.06
N GLY A 142 -22.18 9.77 -8.37
CA GLY A 142 -22.87 9.02 -9.43
C GLY A 142 -24.31 9.45 -9.85
N ASP A 143 -24.55 10.69 -10.27
CA ASP A 143 -25.82 11.12 -10.94
C ASP A 143 -25.50 11.70 -12.34
N PRO A 144 -26.27 11.45 -13.45
CA PRO A 144 -27.74 11.42 -13.49
C PRO A 144 -28.54 10.38 -14.34
N LEU A 145 -27.99 9.31 -14.97
CA LEU A 145 -28.78 8.61 -16.03
C LEU A 145 -28.66 7.07 -16.22
N VAL A 146 -28.21 6.23 -15.27
CA VAL A 146 -28.11 4.76 -15.54
C VAL A 146 -28.60 3.90 -14.35
N PRO A 147 -29.42 2.84 -14.57
CA PRO A 147 -30.06 2.06 -13.51
C PRO A 147 -29.09 1.08 -12.82
N PRO A 148 -29.44 0.60 -11.61
CA PRO A 148 -28.50 -0.05 -10.72
C PRO A 148 -28.24 -1.49 -11.15
N PHE A 149 -27.01 -1.80 -11.51
CA PHE A 149 -26.47 -3.12 -11.22
C PHE A 149 -26.03 -3.14 -9.76
N THR A 150 -26.90 -3.70 -8.91
CA THR A 150 -26.55 -4.16 -7.56
C THR A 150 -26.64 -5.67 -7.53
N PRO A 151 -25.88 -6.33 -6.64
CA PRO A 151 -26.57 -6.73 -5.43
C PRO A 151 -25.89 -6.23 -4.15
N ALA A 152 -26.75 -5.64 -3.32
CA ALA A 152 -26.76 -5.63 -1.86
C ALA A 152 -25.48 -5.19 -1.12
N ARG A 153 -25.50 -3.93 -0.64
CA ARG A 153 -25.12 -3.61 0.74
C ARG A 153 -25.83 -2.35 1.24
N SER A 154 -26.39 -2.47 2.44
CA SER A 154 -27.17 -1.54 3.27
C SER A 154 -27.31 -0.07 2.82
N SER A 155 -28.57 0.34 2.61
CA SER A 155 -29.28 1.55 3.07
C SER A 155 -28.52 2.74 3.71
N GLN A 156 -27.35 3.13 3.22
CA GLN A 156 -26.72 4.39 3.55
C GLN A 156 -26.40 5.11 2.24
N GLN A 157 -26.90 6.35 2.12
CA GLN A 157 -26.61 7.24 0.99
C GLN A 157 -25.11 7.22 0.67
N PRO A 158 -24.71 7.26 -0.61
CA PRO A 158 -23.30 7.25 -0.98
C PRO A 158 -22.60 8.39 -0.24
N PRO A 159 -21.44 8.14 0.40
CA PRO A 159 -20.81 9.11 1.25
C PRO A 159 -20.51 10.38 0.45
N LYS A 160 -21.01 11.53 0.95
CA LYS A 160 -20.59 12.87 0.51
C LYS A 160 -19.07 12.85 0.31
N TRP A 161 -18.58 13.39 -0.81
CA TRP A 161 -17.14 13.43 -1.10
C TRP A 161 -16.36 13.93 0.13
N SER A 162 -15.63 13.00 0.74
CA SER A 162 -14.85 13.21 1.95
C SER A 162 -13.44 12.75 1.66
N ALA A 163 -12.49 13.65 1.82
CA ALA A 163 -11.08 13.42 1.57
C ALA A 163 -10.25 13.91 2.76
N GLU A 164 -9.32 13.10 3.24
CA GLU A 164 -8.40 13.50 4.32
C GLU A 164 -6.96 13.10 3.99
N ALA A 165 -6.02 13.94 4.45
CA ALA A 165 -4.60 13.67 4.32
C ALA A 165 -4.14 12.65 5.37
N TYR A 166 -3.17 11.81 5.01
CA TYR A 166 -2.50 10.89 5.93
C TYR A 166 -1.00 10.84 5.67
N HIS A 167 -0.21 11.28 6.65
CA HIS A 167 1.24 11.22 6.57
C HIS A 167 1.87 11.14 7.96
N ALA A 168 3.16 10.78 8.01
CA ALA A 168 3.91 10.61 9.27
C ALA A 168 4.06 11.89 10.11
N GLY A 169 3.75 13.06 9.54
CA GLY A 169 3.76 14.34 10.26
C GLY A 169 2.51 14.62 11.10
N LEU A 170 1.43 13.86 10.91
CA LEU A 170 0.21 13.98 11.71
C LEU A 170 0.40 13.36 13.10
N SER A 171 -0.31 13.92 14.08
CA SER A 171 -0.29 13.35 15.43
C SER A 171 -0.82 11.90 15.41
N PRO A 172 -0.39 11.04 16.36
CA PRO A 172 -0.91 9.68 16.46
C PRO A 172 -2.44 9.62 16.60
N ALA A 173 -3.05 10.62 17.26
CA ALA A 173 -4.49 10.72 17.41
C ALA A 173 -5.20 10.98 16.06
N GLU A 174 -4.69 11.92 15.27
CA GLU A 174 -5.22 12.23 13.94
C GLU A 174 -5.07 11.05 12.98
N ARG A 175 -3.89 10.40 12.95
CA ARG A 175 -3.68 9.20 12.12
C ARG A 175 -4.69 8.11 12.46
N ARG A 176 -4.90 7.82 13.75
CA ARG A 176 -5.92 6.85 14.19
C ARG A 176 -7.32 7.27 13.79
N ARG A 177 -7.67 8.55 13.89
CA ARG A 177 -8.99 9.07 13.48
C ARG A 177 -9.22 8.87 11.99
N VAL A 178 -8.29 9.29 11.13
CA VAL A 178 -8.40 9.17 9.67
C VAL A 178 -8.48 7.70 9.26
N GLN A 179 -7.58 6.86 9.80
CA GLN A 179 -7.59 5.42 9.55
C GLN A 179 -8.92 4.79 9.97
N LYS A 180 -9.41 5.06 11.19
CA LYS A 180 -10.70 4.53 11.67
C LYS A 180 -11.86 4.98 10.79
N SER A 181 -11.88 6.23 10.34
CA SER A 181 -12.92 6.75 9.44
C SER A 181 -12.92 6.00 8.10
N PHE A 182 -11.75 5.81 7.49
CA PHE A 182 -11.61 5.06 6.23
C PHE A 182 -12.00 3.59 6.38
N MET A 183 -11.51 2.92 7.44
CA MET A 183 -11.87 1.54 7.75
C MET A 183 -13.38 1.35 7.90
N SER A 184 -14.06 2.31 8.54
CA SER A 184 -15.52 2.29 8.73
C SER A 184 -16.37 2.71 7.52
N GLY A 185 -15.75 3.09 6.39
CA GLY A 185 -16.47 3.59 5.20
C GLY A 185 -17.02 5.01 5.33
N ARG A 186 -16.70 5.74 6.42
CA ARG A 186 -17.11 7.14 6.61
C ARG A 186 -16.26 8.14 5.82
N LEU A 187 -15.05 7.73 5.45
CA LEU A 187 -14.14 8.52 4.64
C LEU A 187 -13.95 7.84 3.32
N ARG A 188 -14.28 8.54 2.24
CA ARG A 188 -14.24 7.99 0.89
C ARG A 188 -12.83 7.95 0.32
N VAL A 189 -12.09 9.06 0.46
CA VAL A 189 -10.74 9.22 -0.10
C VAL A 189 -9.74 9.46 1.01
N VAL A 190 -8.66 8.70 1.03
CA VAL A 190 -7.46 9.01 1.83
C VAL A 190 -6.35 9.43 0.88
N VAL A 191 -5.81 10.63 1.06
CA VAL A 191 -4.64 11.10 0.34
C VAL A 191 -3.42 10.90 1.23
N ALA A 192 -2.56 9.97 0.86
CA ALA A 192 -1.53 9.46 1.75
C ALA A 192 -0.14 9.44 1.14
N THR A 193 0.87 9.50 2.00
CA THR A 193 2.19 8.96 1.65
C THR A 193 2.23 7.46 1.93
N VAL A 194 3.31 6.79 1.54
CA VAL A 194 3.59 5.37 1.83
C VAL A 194 3.37 4.97 3.30
N ALA A 195 3.41 5.95 4.22
CA ALA A 195 3.14 5.75 5.64
C ALA A 195 1.73 5.21 5.97
N PHE A 196 0.74 5.38 5.09
CA PHE A 196 -0.60 4.83 5.30
C PHE A 196 -0.68 3.32 5.04
N GLY A 197 0.24 2.79 4.23
CA GLY A 197 0.21 1.40 3.82
C GLY A 197 0.57 0.42 4.94
N MET A 198 1.47 0.76 5.85
CA MET A 198 1.93 -0.20 6.87
C MET A 198 0.79 -0.54 7.84
N GLY A 199 0.23 -1.75 7.75
CA GLY A 199 -0.84 -2.25 8.63
C GLY A 199 -2.28 -1.90 8.23
N LEU A 200 -2.52 -1.36 7.03
CA LEU A 200 -3.88 -1.21 6.51
C LEU A 200 -4.43 -2.57 6.04
N ASP A 201 -5.46 -3.07 6.71
CA ASP A 201 -6.16 -4.30 6.35
C ASP A 201 -7.66 -4.07 6.10
N LYS A 202 -7.96 -3.34 5.03
CA LYS A 202 -9.32 -3.13 4.52
C LYS A 202 -9.51 -4.00 3.27
N ALA A 203 -10.37 -5.01 3.35
CA ALA A 203 -10.58 -5.94 2.25
C ALA A 203 -11.19 -5.27 1.00
N ASP A 204 -11.98 -4.23 1.23
CA ASP A 204 -12.84 -3.59 0.26
C ASP A 204 -12.32 -2.23 -0.23
N VAL A 205 -11.00 -2.09 -0.44
CA VAL A 205 -10.43 -0.91 -1.13
C VAL A 205 -10.68 -1.05 -2.64
N ARG A 206 -11.39 -0.08 -3.21
CA ARG A 206 -11.84 -0.12 -4.62
C ARG A 206 -10.99 0.67 -5.58
N GLY A 207 -10.36 1.74 -5.11
CA GLY A 207 -9.50 2.59 -5.93
C GLY A 207 -8.12 2.79 -5.32
N VAL A 208 -7.08 2.67 -6.12
CA VAL A 208 -5.74 3.16 -5.80
C VAL A 208 -5.28 4.10 -6.91
N VAL A 209 -4.89 5.31 -6.55
CA VAL A 209 -4.40 6.31 -7.49
C VAL A 209 -3.00 6.72 -7.07
N HIS A 210 -2.04 6.64 -7.97
CA HIS A 210 -0.70 7.15 -7.79
C HIS A 210 -0.61 8.53 -8.44
N TYR A 211 -0.64 9.57 -7.60
CA TYR A 211 -0.53 10.96 -8.05
C TYR A 211 0.91 11.31 -8.49
N ASN A 212 1.89 10.61 -7.92
CA ASN A 212 3.27 10.63 -8.40
C ASN A 212 3.76 9.19 -8.60
N LEU A 213 4.82 9.06 -9.39
CA LEU A 213 5.49 7.78 -9.59
C LEU A 213 6.04 7.22 -8.26
N PRO A 214 5.74 5.96 -7.93
CA PRO A 214 6.38 5.29 -6.80
C PRO A 214 7.89 5.22 -6.95
N ARG A 215 8.60 5.14 -5.81
CA ARG A 215 10.07 5.09 -5.80
C ARG A 215 10.65 3.82 -6.43
N SER A 216 9.86 2.77 -6.50
CA SER A 216 10.25 1.47 -7.06
C SER A 216 9.02 0.73 -7.56
N PHE A 217 9.24 -0.24 -8.44
CA PHE A 217 8.17 -1.13 -8.92
C PHE A 217 7.59 -1.98 -7.78
N GLU A 218 8.42 -2.39 -6.83
CA GLU A 218 8.00 -3.13 -5.64
C GLU A 218 7.04 -2.32 -4.78
N SER A 219 7.34 -1.02 -4.57
CA SER A 219 6.42 -0.12 -3.87
C SER A 219 5.09 0.00 -4.61
N TYR A 220 5.12 0.17 -5.94
CA TYR A 220 3.91 0.20 -6.76
C TYR A 220 3.06 -1.07 -6.57
N VAL A 221 3.68 -2.26 -6.69
CA VAL A 221 2.99 -3.55 -6.53
C VAL A 221 2.39 -3.71 -5.13
N GLN A 222 3.15 -3.35 -4.09
CA GLN A 222 2.66 -3.42 -2.70
C GLN A 222 1.50 -2.46 -2.45
N GLU A 223 1.52 -1.28 -3.08
CA GLU A 223 0.50 -0.24 -2.94
C GLU A 223 -0.79 -0.61 -3.68
N VAL A 224 -0.72 -1.08 -4.93
CA VAL A 224 -1.90 -1.54 -5.68
C VAL A 224 -2.49 -2.83 -5.12
N GLY A 225 -1.66 -3.70 -4.54
CA GLY A 225 -2.09 -4.95 -3.88
C GLY A 225 -2.94 -4.75 -2.61
N ARG A 226 -3.22 -3.50 -2.23
CA ARG A 226 -4.17 -3.14 -1.18
C ARG A 226 -5.60 -3.10 -1.67
N ALA A 227 -5.79 -2.88 -2.97
CA ALA A 227 -7.08 -2.88 -3.60
C ALA A 227 -7.57 -4.31 -3.83
N GLY A 228 -8.88 -4.52 -3.85
CA GLY A 228 -9.46 -5.78 -4.35
C GLY A 228 -9.13 -7.03 -3.53
N ARG A 229 -8.83 -6.91 -2.23
CA ARG A 229 -8.49 -8.07 -1.37
C ARG A 229 -9.67 -9.03 -1.14
N ASP A 230 -10.88 -8.53 -1.30
CA ASP A 230 -12.13 -9.31 -1.34
C ASP A 230 -12.38 -10.03 -2.68
N GLY A 231 -11.44 -9.94 -3.63
CA GLY A 231 -11.55 -10.53 -4.96
C GLY A 231 -12.48 -9.79 -5.92
N GLN A 232 -13.14 -8.71 -5.46
CA GLN A 232 -14.01 -7.89 -6.31
C GLN A 232 -13.18 -6.96 -7.21
N PRO A 233 -13.74 -6.49 -8.35
CA PRO A 233 -13.05 -5.55 -9.23
C PRO A 233 -12.56 -4.31 -8.48
N ALA A 234 -11.32 -3.93 -8.76
CA ALA A 234 -10.74 -2.69 -8.24
C ALA A 234 -9.91 -2.00 -9.31
N HIS A 235 -9.85 -0.67 -9.25
CA HIS A 235 -9.20 0.17 -10.25
C HIS A 235 -7.93 0.79 -9.69
N CYS A 236 -6.85 0.67 -10.43
CA CYS A 236 -5.58 1.31 -10.13
C CYS A 236 -5.21 2.27 -11.26
N HIS A 237 -4.77 3.48 -10.91
CA HIS A 237 -4.39 4.49 -11.89
C HIS A 237 -3.09 5.18 -11.51
N LEU A 238 -2.18 5.36 -12.46
CA LEU A 238 -0.91 6.04 -12.27
C LEU A 238 -0.81 7.27 -13.19
N PHE A 239 -0.55 8.44 -12.61
CA PHE A 239 -0.17 9.63 -13.34
C PHE A 239 1.35 9.64 -13.55
N LEU A 240 1.78 9.64 -14.81
CA LEU A 240 3.17 9.86 -15.18
C LEU A 240 3.49 11.35 -15.20
N ASP A 241 4.77 11.66 -14.98
CA ASP A 241 5.26 12.99 -15.30
C ASP A 241 5.19 13.19 -16.83
N PRO A 242 4.55 14.27 -17.33
CA PRO A 242 4.61 14.58 -18.74
C PRO A 242 6.09 14.74 -19.10
N GLN A 243 6.55 14.02 -20.12
CA GLN A 243 7.95 14.08 -20.53
C GLN A 243 8.29 15.54 -20.85
N VAL A 244 9.19 16.13 -20.06
CA VAL A 244 9.93 17.31 -20.51
C VAL A 244 10.87 16.78 -21.58
N GLY A 245 10.47 16.97 -22.85
CA GLY A 245 11.26 16.57 -24.02
C GLY A 245 12.61 17.26 -24.09
#